data_AF-A0A0B1RSK4-F1
#
_entry.id   AF-A0A0B1RSK4-F1
#
_cell.length_a   1.000
_cell.length_b   1.000
_cell.length_c   1.000
_cell.angle_alpha   90.00
_cell.angle_beta   90.00
_cell.angle_gamma   90.00
#
_symmetry.space_group_name_H-M   'P 1'
#
loop_
_entity.id
_entity.type
_entity.pdbx_description
1 polymer ?
#
loop_
_entity_poly.entity_id
_entity_poly.type
_entity_poly.pdbx_seq_one_letter_code
_entity_poly.pdbx_strand_id
1 'polypeptide(L)'
;MLLLRDSLKGRAEMSIKGIQLLPQNYKCMIEELKRKFGNKPINRTKIVQKLMDMRPASRSAESCITTFDKIRMLINQMVSAGQDIRHMQDAMWTEKILEKFPYHIVKKNVLINIQDRDEVTIDDVMKEIDKEITAKKFIESRLGHRFKGEAPKKSDTVRGEPRRRKPCPFCGN
;
A
#
# COMPACT_ATOMS: atom_id res chain seq x y z
N MET A 1 16.39 -16.27 27.37
CA MET A 1 15.90 -15.24 26.42
C MET A 1 17.10 -14.68 25.68
N LEU A 2 17.24 -14.98 24.38
CA LEU A 2 18.18 -14.37 23.43
C LEU A 2 17.45 -13.45 22.43
N LEU A 3 16.13 -13.31 22.60
CA LEU A 3 15.20 -12.87 21.56
C LEU A 3 15.32 -11.39 21.19
N LEU A 4 15.75 -10.51 22.11
CA LEU A 4 15.73 -9.07 21.82
C LEU A 4 16.75 -8.71 20.74
N ARG A 5 18.03 -9.06 20.93
CA ARG A 5 19.08 -8.70 19.95
C ARG A 5 18.84 -9.37 18.60
N ASP A 6 18.47 -10.64 18.61
CA ASP A 6 18.21 -11.39 17.37
C ASP A 6 17.02 -10.83 16.58
N SER A 7 16.11 -10.11 17.25
CA SER A 7 14.97 -9.41 16.63
C SER A 7 15.31 -8.01 16.12
N LEU A 8 16.44 -7.42 16.50
CA LEU A 8 16.84 -6.08 16.06
C LEU A 8 17.73 -6.15 14.83
N LYS A 9 17.56 -5.17 13.94
CA LYS A 9 18.39 -5.02 12.73
C LYS A 9 18.82 -3.57 12.55
N GLY A 10 19.94 -3.37 11.88
CA GLY A 10 20.42 -2.06 11.47
C GLY A 10 20.65 -1.10 12.64
N ARG A 11 20.07 0.10 12.59
CA ARG A 11 20.32 1.17 13.59
C ARG A 11 19.87 0.82 15.00
N ALA A 12 18.85 -0.03 15.16
CA ALA A 12 18.35 -0.44 16.46
C ALA A 12 19.30 -1.44 17.12
N GLU A 13 19.76 -2.45 16.38
CA GLU A 13 20.81 -3.37 16.86
C GLU A 13 22.08 -2.60 17.23
N MET A 14 22.51 -1.68 16.35
CA MET A 14 23.70 -0.87 16.58
C MET A 14 23.62 -0.03 17.85
N SER A 15 22.42 0.41 18.25
CA SER A 15 22.25 1.22 19.46
C SER A 15 22.47 0.46 20.76
N ILE A 16 22.34 -0.88 20.74
CA ILE A 16 22.53 -1.71 21.94
C ILE A 16 23.71 -2.68 21.81
N LYS A 17 24.45 -2.66 20.69
CA LYS A 17 25.55 -3.59 20.39
C LYS A 17 26.67 -3.57 21.44
N GLY A 18 26.90 -2.43 22.09
CA GLY A 18 27.88 -2.28 23.16
C GLY A 18 27.42 -2.74 24.55
N ILE A 19 26.15 -3.11 24.70
CA ILE A 19 25.58 -3.58 25.98
C ILE A 19 25.65 -5.11 26.01
N GLN A 20 26.26 -5.68 27.05
CA GLN A 20 26.36 -7.14 27.19
C GLN A 20 24.97 -7.77 27.36
N LEU A 21 24.72 -8.87 26.66
CA LEU A 21 23.42 -9.53 26.58
C LEU A 21 23.15 -10.43 27.79
N LEU A 22 22.89 -9.79 28.93
CA LEU A 22 22.60 -10.44 30.21
C LEU A 22 21.20 -10.04 30.71
N PRO A 23 20.48 -10.91 31.44
CA PRO A 23 19.14 -10.63 31.99
C PRO A 23 19.02 -9.25 32.67
N GLN A 24 20.00 -8.87 33.48
CA GLN A 24 20.03 -7.60 34.20
C GLN A 24 20.15 -6.37 33.29
N ASN A 25 20.71 -6.52 32.09
CA ASN A 25 20.94 -5.41 31.15
C ASN A 25 19.75 -5.18 30.22
N TYR A 26 18.74 -6.05 30.19
CA TYR A 26 17.57 -5.93 29.31
C TYR A 26 16.80 -4.62 29.52
N LYS A 27 16.64 -4.19 30.78
CA LYS A 27 15.96 -2.94 31.10
C LYS A 27 16.68 -1.75 30.45
N CYS A 28 18.00 -1.68 30.60
CA CYS A 28 18.84 -0.65 29.99
C CYS A 28 18.77 -0.68 28.45
N MET A 29 18.80 -1.87 27.83
CA MET A 29 18.63 -2.00 26.37
C MET A 29 17.28 -1.45 25.90
N ILE A 30 16.20 -1.76 26.62
CA ILE A 30 14.85 -1.26 26.30
C ILE A 30 14.78 0.27 26.47
N GLU A 31 15.37 0.80 27.54
CA GLU A 31 15.42 2.23 27.80
C GLU A 31 16.20 2.98 26.72
N GLU A 32 17.34 2.45 26.27
CA GLU A 32 18.12 3.03 25.18
C GLU A 32 17.35 3.04 23.85
N LEU A 33 16.66 1.93 23.53
CA LEU A 33 15.80 1.85 22.35
C LEU A 33 14.63 2.84 22.44
N LYS A 34 13.98 2.96 23.60
CA LYS A 34 12.90 3.93 23.83
C LYS A 34 13.40 5.36 23.72
N ARG A 35 14.55 5.67 24.31
CA ARG A 35 15.17 7.00 24.24
C ARG A 35 15.47 7.39 22.80
N LYS A 36 16.00 6.46 22.00
CA LYS A 36 16.44 6.73 20.62
C LYS A 36 15.31 6.68 19.58
N PHE A 37 14.32 5.81 19.75
CA PHE A 37 13.27 5.55 18.74
C PHE A 37 11.84 5.80 19.22
N GLY A 38 11.63 6.04 20.51
CA GLY A 38 10.31 6.21 21.13
C GLY A 38 9.72 7.63 21.03
N ASN A 39 10.35 8.55 20.28
CA ASN A 39 9.83 9.91 20.10
C ASN A 39 8.49 9.89 19.32
N LYS A 40 7.39 9.91 20.06
CA LYS A 40 6.02 9.82 19.54
C LYS A 40 5.67 10.93 18.53
N PRO A 41 5.92 12.23 18.79
CA PRO A 41 5.71 13.28 17.80
C PRO A 41 6.41 13.04 16.47
N ILE A 42 7.72 12.77 16.50
CA ILE A 42 8.51 12.51 15.27
C ILE A 42 7.99 11.27 14.55
N ASN A 43 7.62 10.23 15.29
CA ASN A 43 7.08 9.00 14.71
C ASN A 43 5.75 9.26 14.00
N ARG A 44 4.83 10.04 14.59
CA ARG A 44 3.57 10.44 13.94
C ARG A 44 3.83 11.17 12.62
N THR A 45 4.72 12.18 12.63
CA THR A 45 5.07 12.91 11.39
C THR A 45 5.61 11.96 10.32
N LYS A 46 6.49 11.02 10.68
CA LYS A 46 7.01 10.02 9.74
C LYS A 46 5.93 9.08 9.20
N ILE A 47 4.94 8.73 10.01
CA ILE A 47 3.82 7.87 9.59
C ILE A 47 2.95 8.63 8.56
N VAL A 48 2.60 9.88 8.83
CA VAL A 48 1.86 10.73 7.89
C VAL A 48 2.65 10.90 6.59
N GLN A 49 3.96 11.17 6.66
CA GLN A 49 4.80 11.28 5.47
C GLN A 49 4.80 10.00 4.63
N LYS A 50 4.89 8.82 5.27
CA LYS A 50 4.79 7.54 4.57
C LYS A 50 3.45 7.33 3.86
N LEU A 51 2.35 7.82 4.44
CA LEU A 51 1.05 7.81 3.76
C LEU A 51 1.09 8.73 2.54
N MET A 52 1.57 9.96 2.70
CA MET A 52 1.65 10.93 1.60
C MET A 52 2.49 10.41 0.43
N ASP A 53 3.68 9.87 0.72
CA ASP A 53 4.62 9.37 -0.30
C ASP A 53 4.25 8.00 -0.87
N MET A 54 3.25 7.32 -0.31
CA MET A 54 2.80 6.03 -0.79
C MET A 54 2.27 6.16 -2.22
N ARG A 55 2.75 5.30 -3.13
CA ARG A 55 2.20 5.23 -4.49
C ARG A 55 0.76 4.70 -4.47
N PRO A 56 -0.15 5.26 -5.29
CA PRO A 56 -1.47 4.71 -5.46
C PRO A 56 -1.44 3.27 -5.97
N ALA A 57 -2.45 2.49 -5.61
CA ALA A 57 -2.66 1.15 -6.15
C ALA A 57 -2.95 1.21 -7.65
N SER A 58 -2.48 0.19 -8.36
CA SER A 58 -2.89 -0.06 -9.75
C SER A 58 -4.33 -0.59 -9.79
N ARG A 59 -4.85 -0.85 -11.00
CA ARG A 59 -6.21 -1.34 -11.20
C ARG A 59 -6.42 -2.81 -10.84
N SER A 60 -5.41 -3.56 -10.39
CA SER A 60 -5.58 -4.97 -9.99
C SER A 60 -6.07 -5.12 -8.55
N ALA A 61 -6.81 -6.18 -8.23
CA ALA A 61 -7.23 -6.44 -6.86
C ALA A 61 -6.03 -6.61 -5.93
N GLU A 62 -5.00 -7.35 -6.36
CA GLU A 62 -3.80 -7.62 -5.56
C GLU A 62 -3.05 -6.34 -5.16
N SER A 63 -2.95 -5.38 -6.09
CA SER A 63 -2.35 -4.09 -5.79
C SER A 63 -3.17 -3.29 -4.79
N CYS A 64 -4.50 -3.37 -4.86
CA CYS A 64 -5.38 -2.69 -3.90
C CYS A 64 -5.27 -3.30 -2.51
N ILE A 65 -5.24 -4.64 -2.39
CA ILE A 65 -5.03 -5.38 -1.13
C ILE A 65 -3.71 -4.94 -0.49
N THR A 66 -2.62 -4.95 -1.27
CA THR A 66 -1.29 -4.55 -0.78
C THR A 66 -1.28 -3.12 -0.25
N THR A 67 -1.92 -2.18 -0.95
CA THR A 67 -2.05 -0.79 -0.51
C THR A 67 -2.92 -0.67 0.74
N PHE A 68 -4.02 -1.39 0.80
CA PHE A 68 -4.91 -1.44 1.96
C PHE A 68 -4.19 -1.90 3.22
N ASP A 69 -3.46 -3.02 3.15
CA ASP A 69 -2.72 -3.53 4.30
C ASP A 69 -1.60 -2.58 4.75
N LYS A 70 -0.95 -1.88 3.82
CA LYS A 70 0.03 -0.84 4.16
C LYS A 70 -0.63 0.32 4.90
N ILE A 71 -1.79 0.80 4.44
CA ILE A 71 -2.52 1.89 5.12
C ILE A 71 -2.97 1.43 6.51
N ARG A 72 -3.52 0.22 6.64
CA ARG A 72 -3.91 -0.35 7.94
C ARG A 72 -2.72 -0.49 8.90
N MET A 73 -1.55 -0.88 8.39
CA MET A 73 -0.31 -0.87 9.17
C MET A 73 0.05 0.55 9.66
N LEU A 74 -0.07 1.59 8.81
CA LEU A 74 0.20 2.98 9.22
C LEU A 74 -0.79 3.47 10.29
N ILE A 75 -2.08 3.13 10.17
CA ILE A 75 -3.09 3.44 11.19
C ILE A 75 -2.71 2.81 12.53
N ASN A 76 -2.34 1.52 12.55
CA ASN A 76 -1.90 0.84 13.77
C ASN A 76 -0.61 1.46 14.36
N GLN A 77 0.28 1.97 13.50
CA GLN A 77 1.46 2.71 13.94
C GLN A 77 1.08 4.06 14.59
N MET A 78 0.03 4.75 14.11
CA MET A 78 -0.48 5.97 14.75
C MET A 78 -0.99 5.68 16.16
N VAL A 79 -1.78 4.62 16.33
CA VAL A 79 -2.27 4.14 17.65
C VAL A 79 -1.08 3.89 18.58
N SER A 80 -0.07 3.16 18.09
CA SER A 80 1.14 2.86 18.86
C SER A 80 1.96 4.12 19.20
N ALA A 81 1.89 5.14 18.36
CA ALA A 81 2.49 6.46 18.61
C ALA A 81 1.63 7.34 19.53
N GLY A 82 0.52 6.83 20.07
CA GLY A 82 -0.32 7.49 21.06
C GLY A 82 -1.43 8.36 20.48
N GLN A 83 -1.75 8.22 19.20
CA GLN A 83 -2.88 8.91 18.58
C GLN A 83 -3.75 7.90 17.82
N ASP A 84 -4.89 7.57 18.41
CA ASP A 84 -5.84 6.68 17.76
C ASP A 84 -6.73 7.45 16.79
N ILE A 85 -6.45 7.30 15.50
CA ILE A 85 -7.16 7.99 14.42
C ILE A 85 -8.36 7.21 13.87
N ARG A 86 -8.57 5.97 14.32
CA ARG A 86 -9.57 5.06 13.74
C ARG A 86 -10.99 5.61 13.86
N HIS A 87 -11.29 6.21 15.01
CA HIS A 87 -12.60 6.78 15.34
C HIS A 87 -12.66 8.29 15.09
N MET A 88 -11.62 8.87 14.48
CA MET A 88 -11.59 10.30 14.17
C MET A 88 -12.25 10.60 12.82
N GLN A 89 -12.89 11.76 12.72
CA GLN A 89 -13.33 12.36 11.47
C GLN A 89 -12.22 13.29 10.96
N ASP A 90 -11.14 12.71 10.44
CA ASP A 90 -9.99 13.45 9.94
C ASP A 90 -10.06 13.56 8.42
N ALA A 91 -10.36 14.77 7.92
CA ALA A 91 -10.52 15.04 6.50
C ALA A 91 -9.23 14.78 5.70
N MET A 92 -8.06 15.12 6.27
CA MET A 92 -6.78 14.94 5.61
C MET A 92 -6.46 13.45 5.45
N TRP A 93 -6.63 12.65 6.51
CA TRP A 93 -6.44 11.20 6.41
C TRP A 93 -7.44 10.55 5.46
N THR A 94 -8.70 10.95 5.52
CA THR A 94 -9.75 10.46 4.61
C THR A 94 -9.36 10.71 3.17
N GLU A 95 -9.08 11.95 2.80
CA GLU A 95 -8.71 12.34 1.44
C GLU A 95 -7.44 11.59 0.97
N LYS A 96 -6.41 11.57 1.81
CA LYS A 96 -5.13 10.92 1.45
C LYS A 96 -5.25 9.41 1.32
N ILE A 97 -6.12 8.75 2.08
CA ILE A 97 -6.42 7.33 1.90
C ILE A 97 -7.12 7.11 0.56
N LEU A 98 -8.17 7.88 0.26
CA LEU A 98 -8.94 7.74 -0.98
C LEU A 98 -8.07 7.94 -2.23
N GLU A 99 -7.14 8.90 -2.21
CA GLU A 99 -6.15 9.13 -3.28
C GLU A 99 -5.28 7.90 -3.57
N LYS A 100 -5.14 6.94 -2.64
CA LYS A 100 -4.32 5.74 -2.86
C LYS A 100 -5.05 4.64 -3.61
N PHE A 101 -6.35 4.78 -3.87
CA PHE A 101 -7.13 3.76 -4.56
C PHE A 101 -7.63 4.24 -5.93
N PRO A 102 -7.80 3.32 -6.89
CA PRO A 102 -8.37 3.66 -8.18
C PRO A 102 -9.79 4.22 -8.05
N TYR A 103 -10.14 5.14 -8.96
CA TYR A 103 -11.45 5.79 -9.00
C TYR A 103 -12.66 4.84 -8.92
N HIS A 104 -12.58 3.66 -9.54
CA HIS A 104 -13.69 2.69 -9.54
C HIS A 104 -13.96 2.07 -8.16
N ILE A 105 -12.97 2.04 -7.27
CA ILE A 105 -13.13 1.64 -5.86
C ILE A 105 -13.74 2.80 -5.08
N VAL A 106 -13.19 4.01 -5.24
CA VAL A 106 -13.55 5.21 -4.47
C VAL A 106 -14.96 5.72 -4.81
N LYS A 107 -15.25 5.94 -6.10
CA LYS A 107 -16.46 6.63 -6.56
C LYS A 107 -17.70 5.75 -6.54
N LYS A 108 -17.55 4.44 -6.77
CA LYS A 108 -18.72 3.57 -6.98
C LYS A 108 -19.48 3.33 -5.69
N ASN A 109 -18.79 3.15 -4.57
CA ASN A 109 -19.42 2.67 -3.35
C ASN A 109 -18.90 3.38 -2.09
N VAL A 110 -17.61 3.76 -2.01
CA VAL A 110 -17.10 4.43 -0.79
C VAL A 110 -17.71 5.82 -0.63
N LEU A 111 -17.56 6.71 -1.62
CA LEU A 111 -18.10 8.06 -1.53
C LEU A 111 -19.64 8.09 -1.47
N ILE A 112 -20.31 7.16 -2.15
CA ILE A 112 -21.79 7.09 -2.14
C ILE A 112 -22.28 6.59 -0.78
N ASN A 113 -21.67 5.55 -0.21
CA ASN A 113 -22.14 4.96 1.05
C ASN A 113 -21.85 5.83 2.28
N ILE A 114 -20.90 6.77 2.17
CA ILE A 114 -20.57 7.71 3.25
C ILE A 114 -21.29 9.06 3.11
N GLN A 115 -21.83 9.40 1.92
CA GLN A 115 -22.46 10.69 1.67
C GLN A 115 -23.70 10.92 2.55
N ASP A 116 -24.45 9.85 2.86
CA ASP A 116 -25.68 9.91 3.65
C ASP A 116 -25.42 9.75 5.16
N ARG A 117 -24.17 9.80 5.60
CA ARG A 117 -23.80 9.65 7.02
C ARG A 117 -23.32 10.99 7.58
N ASP A 118 -23.93 11.40 8.68
CA ASP A 118 -23.57 12.64 9.39
C ASP A 118 -22.16 12.58 10.00
N GLU A 119 -21.67 11.38 10.34
CA GLU A 119 -20.35 11.16 10.91
C GLU A 119 -19.65 9.98 10.22
N VAL A 120 -18.50 10.25 9.61
CA VAL A 120 -17.71 9.24 8.87
C VAL A 120 -16.31 9.17 9.45
N THR A 121 -16.00 8.04 10.09
CA THR A 121 -14.68 7.82 10.68
C THR A 121 -13.71 7.17 9.69
N ILE A 122 -12.40 7.23 10.00
CA ILE A 122 -11.37 6.54 9.21
C ILE A 122 -11.64 5.03 9.13
N ASP A 123 -12.12 4.41 10.21
CA ASP A 123 -12.49 2.99 10.20
C ASP A 123 -13.65 2.70 9.25
N ASP A 124 -14.62 3.60 9.13
CA ASP A 124 -15.74 3.43 8.20
C ASP A 124 -15.26 3.51 6.75
N VAL A 125 -14.39 4.48 6.43
CA VAL A 125 -13.75 4.58 5.12
C VAL A 125 -12.98 3.30 4.79
N MET A 126 -12.17 2.80 5.73
CA MET A 126 -11.41 1.56 5.54
C MET A 126 -12.31 0.34 5.37
N LYS A 127 -13.42 0.23 6.10
CA LYS A 127 -14.38 -0.87 5.94
C LYS A 127 -15.03 -0.87 4.56
N GLU A 128 -15.45 0.29 4.05
CA GLU A 128 -16.05 0.38 2.72
C GLU A 128 -15.04 0.05 1.62
N ILE A 129 -13.78 0.50 1.75
CA ILE A 129 -12.71 0.11 0.82
C ILE A 129 -12.48 -1.41 0.83
N ASP A 130 -12.44 -2.04 2.00
CA ASP A 130 -12.23 -3.49 2.12
C ASP A 130 -13.33 -4.31 1.42
N LYS A 131 -14.59 -3.89 1.58
CA LYS A 131 -15.74 -4.50 0.87
C LYS A 131 -15.55 -4.45 -0.64
N GLU A 132 -15.15 -3.30 -1.17
CA GLU A 132 -14.93 -3.11 -2.62
C GLU A 132 -13.76 -3.93 -3.15
N ILE A 133 -12.65 -3.97 -2.42
CA ILE A 133 -11.49 -4.78 -2.78
C ILE A 133 -11.86 -6.27 -2.78
N THR A 134 -12.63 -6.71 -1.78
CA THR A 134 -13.10 -8.09 -1.69
C THR A 134 -14.01 -8.45 -2.87
N ALA A 135 -14.97 -7.59 -3.20
CA ALA A 135 -15.84 -7.76 -4.35
C ALA A 135 -15.03 -7.82 -5.66
N LYS A 136 -14.04 -6.94 -5.82
CA LYS A 136 -13.16 -6.93 -6.98
C LYS A 136 -12.33 -8.21 -7.10
N LYS A 137 -11.75 -8.70 -6.01
CA LYS A 137 -11.00 -9.97 -5.98
C LYS A 137 -11.87 -11.14 -6.41
N PHE A 138 -13.12 -11.17 -5.95
CA PHE A 138 -14.10 -12.19 -6.34
C PHE A 138 -14.43 -12.14 -7.84
N ILE A 139 -14.64 -10.94 -8.38
CA ILE A 139 -14.90 -10.73 -9.81
C ILE A 139 -13.71 -11.16 -10.65
N GLU A 140 -12.50 -10.71 -10.30
CA GLU A 140 -11.27 -11.04 -11.04
C GLU A 140 -10.96 -12.53 -11.02
N SER A 141 -11.15 -13.21 -9.89
CA SER A 141 -10.95 -14.67 -9.79
C SER A 141 -11.98 -15.48 -10.61
N ARG A 142 -13.25 -15.05 -10.66
CA ARG A 142 -14.32 -15.77 -11.39
C ARG A 142 -14.38 -15.43 -12.89
N LEU A 143 -14.10 -14.20 -13.28
CA LEU A 143 -14.15 -13.76 -14.67
C LEU A 143 -12.79 -13.82 -15.36
N GLY A 144 -11.68 -13.64 -14.63
CA GLY A 144 -10.33 -13.84 -15.16
C GLY A 144 -10.08 -15.27 -15.64
N HIS A 145 -10.81 -16.25 -15.12
CA HIS A 145 -10.81 -17.62 -15.66
C HIS A 145 -11.67 -17.80 -16.91
N ARG A 146 -12.74 -17.00 -17.10
CA ARG A 146 -13.62 -17.11 -18.28
C ARG A 146 -13.04 -16.46 -19.53
N PHE A 147 -12.21 -15.42 -19.40
CA PHE A 147 -11.62 -14.70 -20.54
C PHE A 147 -10.20 -15.17 -20.92
N LYS A 148 -9.64 -16.19 -20.26
CA LYS A 148 -8.36 -16.80 -20.67
C LYS A 148 -8.51 -17.87 -21.75
N GLY A 149 -9.73 -18.15 -22.20
CA GLY A 149 -10.06 -19.23 -23.12
C GLY A 149 -10.40 -18.77 -24.54
N GLU A 150 -9.71 -17.77 -25.11
CA GLU A 150 -9.74 -17.51 -26.56
C GLU A 150 -8.56 -16.60 -26.94
N ALA A 151 -7.35 -17.18 -26.99
CA ALA A 151 -6.32 -16.63 -27.86
C ALA A 151 -6.72 -16.99 -29.29
N PRO A 152 -6.80 -16.04 -30.23
CA PRO A 152 -7.00 -16.40 -31.64
C PRO A 152 -5.80 -17.22 -32.08
N LYS A 153 -6.06 -18.46 -32.51
CA LYS A 153 -5.09 -19.26 -33.26
C LYS A 153 -4.62 -18.40 -34.43
N LYS A 154 -3.33 -18.06 -34.47
CA LYS A 154 -2.70 -17.52 -35.66
C LYS A 154 -2.88 -18.59 -36.75
N SER A 155 -3.80 -18.36 -37.67
CA SER A 155 -3.94 -19.17 -38.87
C SER A 155 -2.79 -18.82 -39.80
N ASP A 156 -1.96 -19.82 -40.09
CA ASP A 156 -0.93 -19.76 -41.11
C ASP A 156 -1.53 -19.49 -42.49
N THR A 157 -0.67 -18.91 -43.34
CA THR A 157 -0.73 -18.84 -44.82
C THR A 157 -1.47 -17.64 -45.41
N VAL A 158 -0.71 -16.64 -45.92
CA VAL A 158 -0.60 -16.39 -47.38
C VAL A 158 0.78 -15.77 -47.67
N ARG A 159 1.45 -16.43 -48.62
CA ARG A 159 2.72 -16.09 -49.27
C ARG A 159 2.57 -14.78 -50.07
N GLY A 160 3.43 -13.79 -49.83
CA GLY A 160 3.46 -12.53 -50.59
C GLY A 160 4.90 -12.00 -50.70
N GLU A 161 5.32 -11.77 -51.94
CA GLU A 161 6.67 -11.48 -52.46
C GLU A 161 7.49 -10.36 -51.79
N PRO A 162 8.82 -10.33 -51.99
CA PRO A 162 9.69 -9.31 -51.41
C PRO A 162 9.49 -7.95 -52.11
N ARG A 163 9.06 -6.95 -51.33
CA ARG A 163 8.99 -5.54 -51.77
C ARG A 163 10.38 -5.05 -52.18
N ARG A 164 10.59 -4.88 -53.50
CA ARG A 164 11.68 -4.06 -54.05
C ARG A 164 11.62 -2.66 -53.45
N ARG A 165 12.70 -2.22 -52.80
CA ARG A 165 12.85 -0.86 -52.29
C ARG A 165 12.90 0.11 -53.48
N LYS A 166 11.90 0.99 -53.61
CA LYS A 166 12.01 2.20 -54.42
C LYS A 166 12.78 3.25 -53.60
N PRO A 167 13.77 3.98 -54.16
CA PRO A 167 14.42 5.07 -53.46
C PRO A 167 13.44 6.22 -53.21
N CYS A 168 13.52 6.82 -52.02
CA CYS A 168 12.75 8.01 -51.62
C CYS A 168 13.26 9.25 -52.39
N PRO A 169 12.40 10.06 -53.03
CA PRO A 169 12.82 11.26 -53.77
C PRO A 169 13.20 12.47 -52.90
N PHE A 170 13.14 12.36 -51.57
CA PHE A 170 13.26 13.50 -50.65
C PHE A 170 14.53 13.51 -49.78
N CYS A 171 15.52 12.68 -50.10
CA CYS A 171 16.83 12.75 -49.46
C CYS A 171 17.86 13.22 -50.50
N GLY A 172 17.97 14.54 -50.65
CA GLY A 172 19.04 15.19 -51.41
C GLY A 172 20.15 15.66 -50.48
N ASN A 173 21.37 15.23 -50.80
CA ASN A 173 22.72 15.64 -50.35
C ASN A 173 22.99 15.84 -48.86
#